data_AF-T0Z168-F1
#
_entry.id   AF-T0Z168-F1
#
_cell.length_a   1.000
_cell.length_b   1.000
_cell.length_c   1.000
_cell.angle_alpha   90.00
_cell.angle_beta   90.00
_cell.angle_gamma   90.00
#
_symmetry.space_group_name_H-M   'P 1'
#
loop_
_entity.id
_entity.type
_entity.pdbx_description
1 polymer ?
#
loop_
_entity_poly.entity_id
_entity_poly.type
_entity_poly.pdbx_seq_one_letter_code
_entity_poly.pdbx_strand_id
1 'polypeptide(L)'
;AILLDTNGYVAEGTGENVFLVRDGILYTPGPPSEILMGVTRDSVLRIARDLGLECVERLISVNELLTADEVFFSGTYAEVAPVREIGRHQVGNGKTGPVTREIVTRYMRIVHGEDPNYGDWLTPVPAASKASPPVARARR
;
A
#
# COMPACT_ATOMS: atom_id res chain seq x y z
N ALA A 1 8.92 11.16 -0.28
CA ALA A 1 10.31 10.90 0.13
C ALA A 1 10.36 9.61 0.93
N ILE A 2 11.51 9.00 1.18
CA ILE A 2 11.66 7.90 2.15
C ILE A 2 12.51 8.44 3.30
N LEU A 3 11.98 8.32 4.51
CA LEU A 3 12.58 8.80 5.74
C LEU A 3 13.34 7.68 6.44
N LEU A 4 14.34 8.06 7.21
CA LEU A 4 15.08 7.15 8.08
C LEU A 4 14.69 7.43 9.53
N ASP A 5 14.73 6.40 10.36
CA ASP A 5 14.62 6.54 11.81
C ASP A 5 15.89 7.19 12.41
N THR A 6 15.83 7.48 13.72
CA THR A 6 16.96 8.08 14.45
C THR A 6 18.25 7.24 14.43
N ASN A 7 18.18 5.95 14.10
CA ASN A 7 19.31 5.03 14.01
C ASN A 7 19.82 4.84 12.57
N GLY A 8 19.18 5.48 11.58
CA GLY A 8 19.54 5.38 10.16
C GLY A 8 18.96 4.18 9.42
N TYR A 9 18.00 3.46 10.01
CA TYR A 9 17.22 2.43 9.30
C TYR A 9 16.06 3.07 8.54
N VAL A 10 15.56 2.38 7.53
CA VAL A 10 14.38 2.81 6.78
C VAL A 10 13.17 2.83 7.70
N ALA A 11 12.51 4.00 7.78
CA ALA A 11 11.26 4.18 8.50
C ALA A 11 10.08 4.09 7.51
N GLU A 12 9.62 5.22 6.99
CA GLU A 12 8.45 5.26 6.12
C GLU A 12 8.51 6.41 5.11
N GLY A 13 7.48 6.53 4.28
CA GLY A 13 7.23 7.67 3.41
C GLY A 13 6.81 8.93 4.18
N THR A 14 6.32 9.94 3.47
CA THR A 14 5.82 11.18 4.11
C THR A 14 4.40 11.02 4.67
N GLY A 15 3.65 10.03 4.17
CA GLY A 15 2.32 9.67 4.64
C GLY A 15 1.95 8.23 4.26
N GLU A 16 2.96 7.39 4.03
CA GLU A 16 2.84 6.05 3.48
C GLU A 16 3.83 5.11 4.17
N ASN A 17 3.48 3.86 4.41
CA ASN A 17 4.49 2.84 4.74
C ASN A 17 5.23 2.40 3.47
N VAL A 18 6.43 1.85 3.63
CA VAL A 18 7.25 1.34 2.53
C VAL A 18 7.42 -0.17 2.63
N PHE A 19 7.39 -0.83 1.47
CA PHE A 19 7.63 -2.25 1.30
C PHE A 19 8.73 -2.46 0.27
N LEU A 20 9.49 -3.54 0.43
CA LEU A 20 10.43 -4.02 -0.57
C LEU A 20 10.28 -5.53 -0.76
N VAL A 21 10.55 -5.98 -1.97
CA VAL A 21 10.61 -7.40 -2.33
C VAL A 21 12.05 -7.74 -2.64
N ARG A 22 12.54 -8.83 -2.04
CA ARG A 22 13.86 -9.38 -2.33
C ARG A 22 13.80 -10.90 -2.31
N ASP A 23 14.25 -11.53 -3.39
CA ASP A 23 14.28 -12.98 -3.54
C ASP A 23 12.90 -13.63 -3.28
N GLY A 24 11.82 -12.95 -3.71
CA GLY A 24 10.43 -13.40 -3.54
C GLY A 24 9.82 -13.20 -2.15
N ILE A 25 10.57 -12.65 -1.18
CA ILE A 25 10.09 -12.37 0.18
C ILE A 25 9.69 -10.89 0.27
N LEU A 26 8.55 -10.62 0.91
CA LEU A 26 8.06 -9.27 1.18
C LEU A 26 8.59 -8.77 2.53
N TYR A 27 9.28 -7.64 2.53
CA TYR A 27 9.78 -6.99 3.72
C TYR A 27 9.14 -5.63 3.92
N THR A 28 8.93 -5.25 5.17
CA THR A 28 8.53 -3.89 5.55
C THR A 28 9.12 -3.54 6.93
N PRO A 29 9.40 -2.25 7.21
CA PRO A 29 9.78 -1.82 8.54
C PRO A 29 8.75 -2.30 9.59
N GLY A 30 9.25 -2.87 10.68
CA GLY A 30 8.45 -3.53 11.72
C GLY A 30 8.23 -2.68 12.97
N PRO A 31 7.70 -3.27 14.06
CA PRO A 31 7.50 -2.57 15.34
C PRO A 31 8.72 -1.85 15.95
N PRO A 32 9.98 -2.30 15.78
CA PRO A 32 11.13 -1.54 16.28
C PRO A 32 11.44 -0.29 15.45
N SER A 33 10.82 -0.10 14.28
CA SER A 33 10.99 1.08 13.44
C SER A 33 10.07 2.22 13.87
N GLU A 34 10.54 3.47 13.74
CA GLU A 34 9.78 4.68 14.04
C GLU A 34 8.75 4.98 12.92
N ILE A 35 7.70 4.17 12.81
CA ILE A 35 6.68 4.24 11.74
C ILE A 35 5.25 4.30 12.29
N LEU A 36 4.33 4.79 11.46
CA LEU A 36 2.90 4.57 11.70
C LEU A 36 2.54 3.11 11.39
N MET A 37 1.84 2.44 12.30
CA MET A 37 1.23 1.13 12.05
C MET A 37 -0.02 1.29 11.17
N GLY A 38 0.20 1.56 9.87
CA GLY A 38 -0.84 1.94 8.93
C GLY A 38 -1.84 0.83 8.62
N VAL A 39 -3.11 1.19 8.47
CA VAL A 39 -4.18 0.23 8.12
C VAL A 39 -4.00 -0.38 6.73
N THR A 40 -3.55 0.40 5.74
CA THR A 40 -3.26 -0.13 4.40
C THR A 40 -2.04 -1.05 4.40
N ARG A 41 -1.06 -0.81 5.29
CA ARG A 41 0.08 -1.71 5.49
C ARG A 41 -0.38 -3.06 6.04
N ASP A 42 -1.26 -3.05 7.05
CA ASP A 42 -1.86 -4.29 7.58
C ASP A 42 -2.63 -5.04 6.48
N SER A 43 -3.42 -4.32 5.68
CA SER A 43 -4.12 -4.91 4.53
C SER A 43 -3.16 -5.55 3.53
N VAL A 44 -2.07 -4.87 3.17
CA VAL A 44 -1.03 -5.39 2.26
C VAL A 44 -0.39 -6.65 2.83
N LEU A 45 -0.03 -6.68 4.12
CA LEU A 45 0.55 -7.85 4.77
C LEU A 45 -0.40 -9.05 4.76
N ARG A 46 -1.70 -8.83 5.01
CA ARG A 46 -2.70 -9.91 4.93
C ARG A 46 -2.86 -10.41 3.50
N ILE A 47 -3.01 -9.50 2.53
CA ILE A 47 -3.09 -9.83 1.10
C ILE A 47 -1.87 -10.64 0.66
N ALA A 48 -0.66 -10.20 1.03
CA ALA A 48 0.57 -10.87 0.65
C ALA A 48 0.66 -12.30 1.24
N ARG A 49 0.29 -12.48 2.51
CA ARG A 49 0.21 -13.81 3.15
C ARG A 49 -0.80 -14.72 2.45
N ASP A 50 -1.97 -14.18 2.08
CA ASP A 50 -3.01 -14.94 1.37
C ASP A 50 -2.59 -15.31 -0.07
N LEU A 51 -1.68 -14.54 -0.68
CA LEU A 51 -1.01 -14.88 -1.94
C LEU A 51 0.14 -15.90 -1.77
N GLY A 52 0.39 -16.36 -0.54
CA GLY A 52 1.44 -17.34 -0.23
C GLY A 52 2.85 -16.74 -0.10
N LEU A 53 2.97 -15.42 0.03
CA LEU A 53 4.26 -14.76 0.22
C LEU A 53 4.72 -14.86 1.67
N GLU A 54 6.01 -15.14 1.86
CA GLU A 54 6.66 -14.90 3.14
C GLU A 54 6.72 -13.38 3.39
N CYS A 55 6.28 -12.96 4.58
CA CYS A 55 6.24 -11.56 4.98
C CYS A 55 7.06 -11.36 6.25
N VAL A 56 8.08 -10.51 6.18
CA VAL A 56 9.03 -10.26 7.28
C VAL A 56 8.98 -8.80 7.71
N GLU A 57 8.61 -8.58 8.96
CA GLU A 57 8.55 -7.25 9.60
C GLU A 57 9.79 -7.06 10.48
N ARG A 58 10.73 -6.20 10.07
CA ARG A 58 12.00 -5.98 10.80
C ARG A 58 12.63 -4.62 10.46
N LEU A 59 13.73 -4.27 11.13
CA LEU A 59 14.58 -3.17 10.70
C LEU A 59 15.15 -3.46 9.30
N ILE A 60 15.16 -2.44 8.44
CA ILE A 60 15.64 -2.50 7.07
C ILE A 60 16.73 -1.46 6.89
N SER A 61 17.91 -1.89 6.43
CA SER A 61 18.98 -0.96 6.09
C SER A 61 18.72 -0.24 4.76
N VAL A 62 19.31 0.94 4.59
CA VAL A 62 19.26 1.67 3.31
C VAL A 62 19.82 0.84 2.16
N ASN A 63 20.87 0.06 2.40
CA ASN A 63 21.47 -0.78 1.35
C ASN A 63 20.50 -1.87 0.85
N GLU A 64 19.74 -2.49 1.75
CA GLU A 64 18.71 -3.45 1.36
C GLU A 64 17.61 -2.80 0.52
N LEU A 65 17.17 -1.60 0.90
CA LEU A 65 16.19 -0.83 0.12
C LEU A 65 16.70 -0.49 -1.28
N LEU A 66 17.96 -0.04 -1.40
CA LEU A 66 18.54 0.36 -2.68
C LEU A 66 18.86 -0.84 -3.60
N THR A 67 18.99 -2.04 -3.03
CA THR A 67 19.29 -3.26 -3.79
C THR A 67 18.07 -4.15 -3.98
N ALA A 68 16.89 -3.74 -3.53
CA ALA A 68 15.66 -4.52 -3.66
C ALA A 68 15.23 -4.77 -5.12
N ASP A 69 14.51 -5.87 -5.33
CA ASP A 69 14.00 -6.25 -6.65
C ASP A 69 12.75 -5.43 -7.01
N GLU A 70 11.91 -5.15 -6.01
CA GLU A 70 10.75 -4.27 -6.10
C GLU A 70 10.65 -3.40 -4.84
N VAL A 71 10.10 -2.19 -4.98
CA VAL A 71 9.78 -1.30 -3.85
C VAL A 71 8.43 -0.66 -4.14
N PHE A 72 7.59 -0.50 -3.13
CA PHE A 72 6.33 0.23 -3.26
C PHE A 72 5.93 0.90 -1.94
N PHE A 73 5.08 1.91 -2.05
CA PHE A 73 4.43 2.55 -0.91
C PHE A 73 3.04 1.96 -0.68
N SER A 74 2.58 2.01 0.56
CA SER A 74 1.20 1.75 0.92
C SER A 74 0.63 2.87 1.78
N GLY A 75 -0.56 3.36 1.47
CA GLY A 75 -1.27 4.32 2.31
C GLY A 75 -2.74 4.44 1.90
N THR A 76 -3.59 4.99 2.77
CA THR A 76 -5.02 5.10 2.44
C THR A 76 -5.26 5.99 1.23
N TYR A 77 -4.51 7.09 1.11
CA TYR A 77 -4.58 7.98 -0.05
C TYR A 77 -3.72 7.49 -1.22
N ALA A 78 -2.52 7.00 -0.94
CA ALA A 78 -1.56 6.53 -1.96
C ALA A 78 -1.90 5.14 -2.53
N GLU A 79 -2.84 4.43 -1.90
CA GLU A 79 -3.18 3.04 -2.17
C GLU A 79 -1.94 2.13 -2.10
N VAL A 80 -1.64 1.37 -3.16
CA VAL A 80 -0.40 0.61 -3.33
C VAL A 80 0.34 1.19 -4.53
N ALA A 81 1.40 1.96 -4.28
CA ALA A 81 2.08 2.77 -5.29
C ALA A 81 3.50 2.25 -5.59
N PRO A 82 3.76 1.68 -6.78
CA PRO A 82 5.08 1.16 -7.14
C PRO A 82 6.15 2.26 -7.23
N VAL A 83 7.35 1.99 -6.69
CA VAL A 83 8.53 2.84 -6.78
C VAL A 83 9.50 2.27 -7.81
N ARG A 84 9.91 3.09 -8.78
CA ARG A 84 10.78 2.69 -9.89
C ARG A 84 12.24 3.13 -9.71
N GLU A 85 12.45 4.16 -8.90
CA GLU A 85 13.75 4.77 -8.67
C GLU A 85 13.80 5.41 -7.28
N ILE A 86 14.95 5.29 -6.60
CA ILE A 86 15.23 5.90 -5.30
C ILE A 86 16.50 6.74 -5.44
N GLY A 87 16.34 8.06 -5.41
CA GLY A 87 17.44 9.00 -5.65
C GLY A 87 17.93 8.92 -7.08
N ARG A 88 19.03 8.19 -7.31
CA ARG A 88 19.59 7.88 -8.65
C ARG A 88 19.72 6.38 -8.89
N HIS A 89 19.14 5.56 -8.01
CA HIS A 89 19.21 4.11 -8.06
C HIS A 89 17.90 3.58 -8.62
N GLN A 90 17.98 2.95 -9.78
CA GLN A 90 16.84 2.24 -10.35
C GLN A 90 16.49 1.03 -9.48
N VAL A 91 15.21 0.87 -9.14
CA VAL A 91 14.71 -0.31 -8.44
C VAL A 91 14.46 -1.41 -9.46
N GLY A 92 15.09 -2.58 -9.27
CA GLY A 92 15.03 -3.68 -10.22
C GLY A 92 15.29 -3.23 -11.68
N ASN A 93 14.32 -3.46 -12.55
CA ASN A 93 14.38 -3.07 -13.97
C ASN A 93 13.67 -1.73 -14.29
N GLY A 94 13.35 -0.92 -13.28
CA GLY A 94 12.69 0.38 -13.43
C GLY A 94 11.20 0.28 -13.78
N LYS A 95 10.61 -0.91 -13.69
CA LYS A 95 9.17 -1.16 -13.92
C LYS A 95 8.54 -1.77 -12.68
N THR A 96 7.21 -1.72 -12.61
CA THR A 96 6.46 -2.44 -11.57
C THR A 96 6.68 -3.93 -11.74
N GLY A 97 7.29 -4.55 -10.73
CA GLY A 97 7.56 -5.99 -10.71
C GLY A 97 6.30 -6.83 -10.48
N PRO A 98 6.43 -8.16 -10.62
CA PRO A 98 5.30 -9.08 -10.56
C PRO A 98 4.62 -9.13 -9.18
N VAL A 99 5.38 -9.09 -8.07
CA VAL A 99 4.80 -9.20 -6.73
C VAL A 99 3.96 -7.96 -6.41
N THR A 100 4.53 -6.78 -6.65
CA THR A 100 3.83 -5.50 -6.45
C THR A 100 2.57 -5.45 -7.32
N ARG A 101 2.66 -5.90 -8.58
CA ARG A 101 1.51 -5.92 -9.50
C ARG A 101 0.38 -6.79 -8.97
N GLU A 102 0.69 -7.99 -8.47
CA GLU A 102 -0.32 -8.89 -7.93
C GLU A 102 -0.97 -8.30 -6.68
N ILE A 103 -0.19 -7.71 -5.77
CA ILE A 103 -0.71 -7.02 -4.58
C ILE A 103 -1.61 -5.85 -4.98
N VAL A 104 -1.20 -5.01 -5.94
CA VAL A 104 -2.03 -3.90 -6.47
C VAL A 104 -3.35 -4.46 -7.03
N THR A 105 -3.28 -5.46 -7.89
CA THR A 105 -4.48 -6.06 -8.51
C THR A 105 -5.43 -6.62 -7.44
N ARG A 106 -4.89 -7.34 -6.45
CA ARG A 106 -5.69 -7.92 -5.37
C ARG A 106 -6.31 -6.84 -4.48
N TYR A 107 -5.52 -5.84 -4.10
CA TYR A 107 -5.99 -4.69 -3.30
C TYR A 107 -7.14 -3.94 -4.00
N MET A 108 -7.00 -3.62 -5.29
CA MET A 108 -8.03 -2.90 -6.04
C MET A 108 -9.35 -3.68 -6.12
N ARG A 109 -9.28 -5.00 -6.33
CA ARG A 109 -10.47 -5.86 -6.34
C ARG A 109 -11.16 -5.86 -4.97
N ILE A 110 -10.40 -5.89 -3.88
CA ILE A 110 -10.94 -5.85 -2.52
C ILE A 110 -11.65 -4.52 -2.26
N VAL A 111 -11.00 -3.37 -2.51
CA VAL A 111 -11.60 -2.06 -2.21
C VAL A 111 -12.80 -1.72 -3.10
N HIS A 112 -12.92 -2.36 -4.27
CA HIS A 112 -14.12 -2.29 -5.12
C HIS A 112 -15.20 -3.31 -4.77
N GLY A 113 -15.00 -4.18 -3.77
CA GLY A 113 -15.98 -5.20 -3.38
C GLY A 113 -16.10 -6.38 -4.36
N GLU A 114 -15.08 -6.61 -5.18
CA GLU A 114 -15.02 -7.71 -6.15
C GLU A 114 -14.42 -8.99 -5.56
N ASP A 115 -14.03 -8.96 -4.28
CA ASP A 115 -13.52 -10.09 -3.55
C ASP A 115 -14.35 -10.37 -2.27
N PRO A 116 -15.21 -11.40 -2.28
CA PRO A 116 -16.09 -11.68 -1.15
C PRO A 116 -15.35 -12.11 0.11
N ASN A 117 -14.09 -12.56 0.01
CA ASN A 117 -13.30 -13.01 1.15
C ASN A 117 -12.90 -11.87 2.10
N TYR A 118 -13.03 -10.61 1.66
CA TYR A 118 -12.72 -9.41 2.44
C TYR A 118 -13.94 -8.50 2.61
N GLY A 119 -15.15 -9.07 2.52
CA GLY A 119 -16.38 -8.29 2.69
C GLY A 119 -16.50 -7.60 4.05
N ASP A 120 -15.83 -8.12 5.08
CA ASP A 120 -15.73 -7.56 6.42
C ASP A 120 -14.93 -6.25 6.50
N TRP A 121 -14.11 -5.95 5.48
CA TRP A 121 -13.36 -4.69 5.39
C TRP A 121 -14.19 -3.53 4.85
N LEU A 122 -15.33 -3.82 4.22
CA LEU A 122 -16.09 -2.84 3.47
C LEU A 122 -17.35 -2.49 4.25
N THR A 123 -17.60 -1.18 4.37
CA THR A 123 -18.89 -0.67 4.86
C THR A 123 -19.70 -0.16 3.67
N PRO A 124 -20.74 -0.89 3.22
CA PRO A 124 -21.58 -0.42 2.13
C PRO A 124 -22.30 0.86 2.52
N VAL A 125 -22.14 1.91 1.72
CA VAL A 125 -22.92 3.14 1.85
C VAL A 125 -23.98 3.12 0.75
N PRO A 126 -25.29 3.05 1.09
CA PRO A 126 -26.34 3.10 0.08
C PRO A 126 -26.17 4.34 -0.80
N ALA A 127 -26.26 4.15 -2.12
CA ALA A 127 -26.27 5.29 -3.03
C ALA A 127 -27.43 6.22 -2.64
N ALA A 128 -27.14 7.52 -2.49
CA ALA A 128 -28.18 8.50 -2.29
C ALA A 128 -29.21 8.36 -3.44
N SER A 129 -30.47 8.11 -3.09
CA SER A 129 -31.57 8.23 -4.06
C SER A 129 -31.42 9.59 -4.74
N LYS A 130 -31.37 9.62 -6.07
CA LYS A 130 -31.29 10.87 -6.84
C LYS A 130 -32.39 11.79 -6.31
N ALA A 131 -32.02 12.90 -5.67
CA ALA A 131 -32.97 13.86 -5.17
C ALA A 131 -33.89 14.30 -6.31
N SER A 132 -35.20 14.21 -6.11
CA SER A 132 -36.20 14.75 -7.02
C SER A 132 -35.89 16.23 -7.29
N PRO A 133 -36.08 16.73 -8.53
CA PRO A 133 -35.78 18.11 -8.85
C PRO A 133 -36.56 19.07 -7.94
N PRO A 134 -36.00 20.24 -7.60
CA PRO A 134 -36.68 21.20 -6.73
C PRO A 134 -38.01 21.60 -7.35
N VAL A 135 -39.10 21.43 -6.60
CA VAL A 135 -40.44 21.86 -6.99
C VAL A 135 -40.38 23.36 -7.28
N ALA A 136 -40.68 23.75 -8.52
CA ALA A 136 -40.72 25.14 -8.94
C ALA A 136 -41.68 25.92 -8.03
N ARG A 137 -41.16 26.87 -7.26
CA ARG A 137 -42.01 27.80 -6.50
C ARG A 137 -42.76 28.68 -7.48
N ALA A 138 -44.09 28.52 -7.52
CA ALA A 138 -44.98 29.45 -8.21
C ALA A 138 -44.75 30.86 -7.66
N ARG A 139 -44.29 31.77 -8.52
CA ARG A 139 -44.22 33.19 -8.22
C ARG A 139 -45.65 33.71 -8.06
N ARG A 140 -45.97 34.29 -6.90
CA ARG A 140 -47.12 35.17 -6.71
C ARG A 140 -46.73 36.58 -7.13
#